data_AF-A0A5B7WVZ5-F1
#
_entry.id   AF-A0A5B7WVZ5-F1
#
_cell.length_a   1.000
_cell.length_b   1.000
_cell.length_c   1.000
_cell.angle_alpha   90.00
_cell.angle_beta   90.00
_cell.angle_gamma   90.00
#
_symmetry.space_group_name_H-M   'P 1'
#
loop_
_entity.id
_entity.type
_entity.pdbx_description
1 polymer ?
#
loop_
_entity_poly.entity_id
_entity_poly.type
_entity_poly.pdbx_seq_one_letter_code
_entity_poly.pdbx_strand_id
1 'polypeptide(L)' 'MPKTTLQLTLTKDQFDDLSNALEDYRDQFAQRAGESEFDLLLGSAYWEDRAQEVQELLERILQSPSYWL' A
#
# COMPACT_ATOMS: atom_id res chain seq x y z
N MET A 1 4.31 -10.20 -11.18
CA MET A 1 3.68 -11.03 -10.12
C MET A 1 2.30 -11.51 -10.57
N PRO A 2 1.83 -12.68 -10.13
CA PRO A 2 0.46 -13.14 -10.42
C PRO A 2 -0.56 -12.16 -9.82
N LYS A 3 -1.68 -11.96 -10.52
CA LYS A 3 -2.75 -11.05 -10.11
C LYS A 3 -3.92 -11.84 -9.55
N THR A 4 -4.46 -11.38 -8.43
CA THR A 4 -5.67 -11.92 -7.80
C THR A 4 -6.73 -10.81 -7.74
N THR A 5 -7.96 -11.13 -8.15
CA THR A 5 -9.09 -10.20 -8.05
C THR A 5 -9.83 -10.43 -6.73
N LEU A 6 -10.04 -9.36 -5.98
CA LEU A 6 -10.88 -9.34 -4.78
C LEU A 6 -12.13 -8.50 -5.05
N GLN A 7 -13.31 -8.99 -4.65
CA GLN A 7 -14.53 -8.21 -4.59
C GLN A 7 -14.86 -7.98 -3.13
N LEU A 8 -14.90 -6.71 -2.71
CA LEU A 8 -15.11 -6.33 -1.32
C LEU A 8 -16.38 -5.49 -1.19
N THR A 9 -17.12 -5.71 -0.12
CA THR A 9 -18.23 -4.84 0.31
C THR A 9 -17.89 -4.40 1.72
N LEU A 10 -17.62 -3.11 1.88
CA LEU A 10 -17.13 -2.51 3.11
C LEU A 10 -18.10 -1.42 3.56
N THR A 11 -18.22 -1.24 4.87
CA THR A 11 -18.76 0.00 5.42
C THR A 11 -17.78 1.16 5.18
N LYS A 12 -18.24 2.39 5.41
CA LYS A 12 -17.36 3.56 5.37
C LYS A 12 -16.17 3.41 6.32
N ASP A 13 -16.41 3.07 7.58
CA ASP A 13 -15.36 2.90 8.57
C ASP A 13 -14.36 1.79 8.16
N GLN A 14 -14.85 0.67 7.62
CA GLN A 14 -13.98 -0.41 7.13
C GLN A 14 -13.14 0.01 5.91
N PHE A 15 -13.67 0.89 5.07
CA PHE A 15 -12.93 1.45 3.94
C PHE A 15 -11.86 2.44 4.41
N ASP A 16 -12.19 3.31 5.37
CA ASP A 16 -11.25 4.25 5.97
C ASP A 16 -10.13 3.49 6.72
N ASP A 17 -10.47 2.46 7.48
CA ASP A 17 -9.51 1.56 8.14
C ASP A 17 -8.59 0.85 7.14
N LEU A 18 -9.14 0.37 6.02
CA LEU A 18 -8.34 -0.24 4.95
C LEU A 18 -7.37 0.76 4.32
N SER A 19 -7.83 1.99 4.09
CA SER A 19 -7.00 3.06 3.50
C SER A 19 -5.85 3.42 4.45
N ASN A 20 -6.15 3.64 5.73
CA ASN A 20 -5.15 3.92 6.76
C ASN A 20 -4.12 2.78 6.88
N ALA A 21 -4.57 1.53 6.88
CA ALA A 21 -3.67 0.38 6.97
C ALA A 21 -2.72 0.28 5.76
N LEU A 22 -3.19 0.66 4.56
CA LEU A 22 -2.35 0.69 3.36
C LEU A 22 -1.35 1.86 3.40
N GLU A 23 -1.77 3.03 3.90
CA GLU A 23 -0.86 4.16 4.13
C GLU A 23 0.26 3.80 5.11
N ASP A 24 -0.10 3.23 6.26
CA ASP A 24 0.87 2.75 7.27
C ASP A 24 1.85 1.73 6.68
N TYR A 25 1.36 0.83 5.82
CA TYR A 25 2.20 -0.21 5.22
C TYR A 25 3.13 0.34 4.13
N ARG A 26 2.66 1.29 3.32
CA ARG A 26 3.51 2.04 2.37
C ARG A 26 4.62 2.76 3.11
N ASP A 27 4.29 3.46 4.19
CA ASP A 27 5.23 4.29 4.93
C ASP A 27 6.29 3.44 5.64
N GLN A 28 5.91 2.25 6.14
CA GLN A 28 6.86 1.27 6.65
C GLN A 28 7.85 0.79 5.58
N PHE A 29 7.42 0.57 4.33
CA PHE A 29 8.35 0.21 3.26
C PHE A 29 9.26 1.37 2.87
N ALA A 30 8.73 2.60 2.82
CA ALA A 30 9.54 3.79 2.56
C ALA A 30 10.60 4.00 3.66
N GLN A 31 10.24 3.77 4.93
CA GLN A 31 11.19 3.80 6.04
C GLN A 31 12.29 2.74 5.86
N ARG A 32 11.90 1.49 5.54
CA ARG A 32 12.87 0.41 5.30
C ARG A 32 13.79 0.69 4.13
N ALA A 33 13.33 1.37 3.08
CA ALA A 33 14.18 1.80 1.98
C ALA A 33 15.33 2.68 2.50
N GLY A 34 15.00 3.71 3.30
CA GLY A 34 16.00 4.58 3.93
C GLY A 34 16.92 3.88 4.91
N GLU A 35 16.44 2.87 5.64
CA GLU A 35 17.26 2.08 6.58
C GLU A 35 18.15 1.04 5.86
N SER A 36 17.69 0.50 4.74
CA SER A 36 18.37 -0.55 3.98
C SER A 36 19.55 -0.08 3.15
N GLU A 37 19.82 1.23 3.10
CA GLU A 37 21.12 1.76 2.63
C GLU A 37 22.30 1.14 3.42
N PHE A 38 22.02 0.65 4.64
CA PHE A 38 22.99 0.04 5.54
C PHE A 38 22.84 -1.48 5.74
N ASP A 39 21.82 -2.13 5.17
CA ASP A 39 21.49 -3.54 5.44
C ASP A 39 21.53 -4.42 4.17
N LEU A 40 22.08 -5.63 4.29
CA LEU A 40 22.60 -6.42 3.16
C LEU A 40 21.62 -7.45 2.57
N LEU A 41 20.44 -7.65 3.17
CA LEU A 41 19.51 -8.71 2.74
C LEU A 41 18.59 -8.29 1.59
N LEU A 42 18.06 -7.06 1.63
CA LEU A 42 17.15 -6.49 0.64
C LEU A 42 17.49 -5.01 0.53
N GLY A 43 18.04 -4.57 -0.61
CA GLY A 43 18.48 -3.19 -0.80
C GLY A 43 17.32 -2.19 -0.98
N SER A 44 17.64 -0.89 -0.92
CA SER A 44 16.67 0.23 -1.03
C SER A 44 15.67 0.07 -2.17
N ALA A 45 16.17 -0.30 -3.35
CA ALA A 45 15.32 -0.48 -4.54
C ALA A 45 14.20 -1.52 -4.36
N TYR A 46 14.42 -2.58 -3.57
CA TYR A 46 13.36 -3.54 -3.27
C TYR A 46 12.25 -2.90 -2.45
N TRP A 47 12.60 -2.18 -1.38
CA TRP A 47 11.63 -1.56 -0.50
C TRP A 47 10.90 -0.39 -1.16
N GLU A 48 11.59 0.37 -2.01
CA GLU A 48 10.99 1.40 -2.87
C GLU A 48 9.93 0.80 -3.79
N ASP A 49 10.24 -0.31 -4.47
CA ASP A 49 9.30 -1.02 -5.34
C ASP A 49 8.07 -1.51 -4.55
N ARG A 50 8.28 -2.05 -3.34
CA ARG A 50 7.18 -2.44 -2.45
C ARG A 50 6.32 -1.26 -2.01
N ALA A 51 6.92 -0.11 -1.67
CA ALA A 51 6.18 1.10 -1.32
C ALA A 51 5.34 1.59 -2.50
N GLN A 52 5.91 1.57 -3.70
CA GLN A 52 5.22 1.96 -4.93
C GLN A 52 4.03 1.04 -5.24
N GLU A 53 4.17 -0.28 -5.10
CA GLU A 53 3.05 -1.21 -5.29
C GLU A 53 1.88 -0.92 -4.33
N VAL A 54 2.17 -0.57 -3.07
CA VAL A 54 1.13 -0.22 -2.09
C VAL A 54 0.49 1.13 -2.42
N GLN A 55 1.27 2.11 -2.87
CA GLN A 55 0.76 3.41 -3.32
C GLN A 55 -0.22 3.23 -4.49
N GLU A 56 0.11 2.40 -5.48
CA GLU A 56 -0.79 2.12 -6.61
C GLU A 56 -2.09 1.42 -6.16
N LEU A 57 -2.03 0.56 -5.14
CA LEU A 57 -3.21 -0.07 -4.57
C LEU A 57 -4.09 0.95 -3.83
N LEU A 58 -3.49 1.83 -3.03
CA LEU A 58 -4.17 2.90 -2.32
C LEU A 58 -4.90 3.83 -3.29
N GLU A 59 -4.23 4.24 -4.38
CA GLU A 59 -4.84 5.06 -5.43
C GLU A 59 -6.06 4.39 -6.07
N ARG A 60 -6.00 3.08 -6.34
CA ARG A 60 -7.14 2.32 -6.89
C ARG A 60 -8.32 2.28 -5.93
N ILE A 61 -8.05 2.20 -4.63
CA ILE A 61 -9.09 2.16 -3.59
C ILE A 61 -9.73 3.54 -3.47
N LEU A 62 -8.93 4.60 -3.35
CA LEU A 62 -9.41 5.98 -3.20
C LEU A 62 -10.14 6.52 -4.43
N GLN A 63 -9.82 6.02 -5.62
CA GLN A 63 -10.54 6.36 -6.87
C GLN A 63 -11.83 5.55 -7.06
N SER A 64 -12.18 4.66 -6.13
CA SER A 64 -13.39 3.84 -6.24
C SER A 64 -14.66 4.73 -6.17
N PRO A 65 -15.59 4.62 -7.13
CA PRO A 65 -16.76 5.52 -7.26
C PRO A 65 -17.69 5.55 -6.03
N SER A 66 -17.60 4.54 -5.17
CA SER A 66 -18.46 4.38 -4.00
C SER A 66 -18.06 5.24 -2.79
N TYR A 67 -16.94 5.98 -2.84
CA TYR A 67 -16.45 6.72 -1.67
C TYR A 67 -17.19 8.04 -1.39
N TRP A 68 -17.85 8.63 -2.41
CA TRP A 68 -18.45 9.97 -2.34
C TRP A 68 -19.98 10.00 -2.18
N LEU A 69 -20.63 8.84 -2.08
CA LEU A 69 -22.09 8.67 -1.93
C LEU A 69 -22.42 8.04 -0.58
#